data_AF-A0A0M9EMF9-F1
#
_entry.id   AF-A0A0M9EMF9-F1
#
_cell.length_a   1.000
_cell.length_b   1.000
_cell.length_c   1.000
_cell.angle_alpha   90.00
_cell.angle_beta   90.00
_cell.angle_gamma   90.00
#
_symmetry.space_group_name_H-M   'P 1'
#
loop_
_entity.id
_entity.type
_entity.pdbx_description
1 polymer ?
#
loop_
_entity_poly.entity_id
_entity_poly.type
_entity_poly.pdbx_seq_one_letter_code
_entity_poly.pdbx_strand_id
1 'polypeptide(L)'
;MTLTYTFDVARFVVVALDLPAWPRELRIVGDTLTYNELIKLAENARGAKFDVKYEEKLRSFQITELPEHGKDYRKFPKEVLLPFLSIFQRWTAEGLGEVPLEGSLNKKFPDIKTLTAKELMNQYWNHSV
;
A
#
# COMPACT_ATOMS: atom_id res chain seq x y z
N MET A 1 6.57 -2.37 3.22
CA MET A 1 5.76 -1.37 2.48
C MET A 1 4.90 -0.63 3.48
N THR A 2 4.75 0.68 3.33
CA THR A 2 3.88 1.51 4.15
C THR A 2 2.58 1.80 3.39
N LEU A 3 1.43 1.48 4.00
CA LEU A 3 0.10 1.77 3.48
C LEU A 3 -0.56 2.81 4.38
N THR A 4 -1.19 3.81 3.78
CA THR A 4 -1.86 4.88 4.54
C THR A 4 -3.28 5.04 4.06
N TYR A 5 -4.24 4.96 4.98
CA TYR A 5 -5.65 5.16 4.67
C TYR A 5 -5.91 6.62 4.26
N THR A 6 -6.73 6.83 3.24
CA THR A 6 -6.91 8.16 2.63
C THR A 6 -7.49 9.19 3.60
N PHE A 7 -8.36 8.79 4.52
CA PHE A 7 -8.87 9.70 5.55
C PHE A 7 -7.81 10.09 6.58
N ASP A 8 -6.82 9.23 6.82
CA ASP A 8 -5.70 9.57 7.71
C ASP A 8 -4.80 10.60 7.04
N VAL A 9 -4.55 10.43 5.74
CA VAL A 9 -3.85 11.45 4.94
C VAL A 9 -4.56 12.79 5.07
N ALA A 10 -5.89 12.83 4.91
CA ALA A 10 -6.66 14.06 5.05
C ALA A 10 -6.50 14.71 6.44
N ARG A 11 -6.58 13.92 7.53
CA ARG A 11 -6.38 14.42 8.89
C ARG A 11 -5.00 15.06 9.07
N PHE A 12 -3.95 14.44 8.53
CA PHE A 12 -2.60 15.00 8.58
C PHE A 12 -2.43 16.23 7.68
N VAL A 13 -3.06 16.26 6.51
CA VAL A 13 -3.05 17.43 5.63
C VAL A 13 -3.68 18.64 6.33
N VAL A 14 -4.79 18.45 7.05
CA VAL A 14 -5.44 19.54 7.80
C VAL A 14 -4.48 20.18 8.80
N VAL A 15 -3.84 19.38 9.67
CA VAL A 15 -2.88 19.92 10.65
C VAL A 15 -1.58 20.41 10.01
N ALA A 16 -1.22 19.90 8.82
CA ALA A 16 -0.06 20.38 8.09
C ALA A 16 -0.26 21.82 7.58
N LEU A 17 -1.49 22.23 7.28
CA LEU A 17 -1.80 23.59 6.82
C LEU A 17 -1.50 24.65 7.91
N ASP A 18 -1.61 24.28 9.18
CA ASP A 18 -1.33 25.17 10.32
C ASP A 18 0.16 25.23 10.70
N LEU A 19 1.04 24.55 9.94
CA LEU A 19 2.47 24.61 10.20
C LEU A 19 3.03 26.01 9.89
N PRO A 20 3.93 26.55 10.72
CA PRO A 20 4.53 27.86 10.50
C PRO A 20 5.38 27.91 9.21
N ALA A 21 5.89 26.76 8.78
CA ALA A 21 6.57 26.58 7.51
C ALA A 21 6.49 25.11 7.08
N TRP A 22 6.45 24.88 5.76
CA TRP A 22 6.49 23.54 5.19
C TRP A 22 7.93 23.13 4.87
N PRO A 23 8.41 22.00 5.40
CA PRO A 23 9.69 21.45 4.98
C PRO A 23 9.60 20.98 3.53
N ARG A 24 10.76 20.68 2.92
CA ARG A 24 10.84 20.10 1.57
C ARG A 24 9.99 18.84 1.41
N GLU A 25 9.87 18.04 2.47
CA GLU A 25 9.16 16.77 2.45
C GLU A 25 8.33 16.63 3.72
N LEU A 26 7.07 16.22 3.55
CA LEU A 26 6.18 15.80 4.62
C LEU A 26 5.84 14.32 4.42
N ARG A 27 6.08 13.51 5.45
CA ARG A 27 5.80 12.07 5.44
C ARG A 27 4.63 11.75 6.35
N ILE A 28 3.75 10.87 5.89
CA ILE A 28 2.65 10.30 6.67
C ILE A 28 2.78 8.79 6.59
N VAL A 29 2.93 8.15 7.74
CA VAL A 29 3.12 6.71 7.88
C VAL A 29 1.84 6.12 8.44
N GLY A 30 1.11 5.33 7.66
CA GLY A 30 -0.08 4.63 8.12
C GLY A 30 0.28 3.38 8.91
N ASP A 31 0.46 2.29 8.19
CA ASP A 31 0.86 0.98 8.71
C ASP A 31 1.96 0.38 7.83
N THR A 32 2.99 -0.19 8.45
CA THR A 32 4.15 -0.74 7.74
C THR A 32 4.22 -2.24 7.96
N LEU A 33 4.13 -2.99 6.86
CA LEU A 33 4.12 -4.44 6.87
C LEU A 33 4.69 -5.01 5.56
N THR A 34 5.00 -6.30 5.60
CA THR A 34 5.34 -7.10 4.43
C THR A 34 4.08 -7.47 3.65
N TYR A 35 4.23 -7.77 2.37
CA TYR A 35 3.11 -8.24 1.54
C TYR A 35 2.54 -9.57 2.05
N ASN A 36 3.39 -10.44 2.61
CA ASN A 36 2.98 -11.70 3.21
C ASN A 36 2.12 -11.50 4.48
N GLU A 37 2.43 -10.51 5.30
CA GLU A 37 1.60 -10.14 6.45
C GLU A 37 0.24 -9.59 5.99
N LEU A 38 0.24 -8.74 4.96
CA LEU A 38 -1.00 -8.21 4.38
C LEU A 38 -1.90 -9.34 3.85
N ILE A 39 -1.34 -10.31 3.13
CA ILE A 39 -2.08 -11.48 2.64
C ILE A 39 -2.67 -12.28 3.81
N LYS A 40 -1.89 -12.54 4.87
CA LYS A 40 -2.40 -13.27 6.05
C LYS A 40 -3.57 -12.53 6.71
N LEU A 41 -3.50 -11.20 6.81
CA LEU A 41 -4.61 -10.40 7.33
C LEU A 41 -5.85 -10.54 6.44
N ALA A 42 -5.68 -10.52 5.11
CA ALA A 42 -6.77 -10.65 4.16
C ALA A 42 -7.41 -12.05 4.21
N GLU A 43 -6.61 -13.12 4.25
CA GLU A 43 -7.09 -14.49 4.41
C GLU A 43 -7.91 -14.66 5.70
N ASN A 44 -7.43 -14.08 6.80
CA ASN A 44 -8.15 -14.12 8.08
C ASN A 44 -9.49 -13.36 8.01
N ALA A 45 -9.50 -12.18 7.40
CA ALA A 45 -10.72 -11.39 7.23
C ALA A 45 -11.73 -12.07 6.28
N ARG A 46 -11.25 -12.83 5.29
CA ARG A 46 -12.08 -13.56 4.32
C ARG A 46 -12.41 -15.00 4.71
N GLY A 47 -11.76 -15.54 5.73
CA GLY A 47 -12.00 -16.91 6.21
C GLY A 47 -11.60 -17.96 5.17
N ALA A 48 -10.74 -17.59 4.22
CA ALA A 48 -10.36 -18.40 3.08
C ALA A 48 -8.87 -18.19 2.77
N LYS A 49 -8.20 -19.25 2.31
CA LYS A 49 -6.83 -19.18 1.82
C LYS A 49 -6.79 -18.73 0.37
N PHE A 50 -5.76 -17.96 0.03
CA PHE A 50 -5.51 -17.53 -1.34
C PHE A 50 -4.48 -18.45 -2.00
N ASP A 51 -4.54 -18.57 -3.33
CA ASP A 51 -3.48 -19.19 -4.12
C ASP A 51 -2.31 -18.19 -4.24
N VAL A 52 -1.30 -18.34 -3.37
CA VAL A 52 -0.15 -17.45 -3.32
C VAL A 52 0.98 -18.00 -4.18
N LYS A 53 1.38 -17.22 -5.19
CA LYS A 53 2.53 -17.51 -6.07
C LYS A 53 3.59 -16.43 -5.92
N TYR A 54 4.85 -16.84 -5.94
CA TYR A 54 6.00 -15.94 -5.90
C TYR A 54 6.50 -15.67 -7.32
N GLU A 55 6.84 -14.41 -7.62
CA GLU A 55 7.27 -13.99 -8.95
C GLU A 55 8.79 -14.04 -9.08
N GLU A 56 9.31 -14.99 -9.86
CA GLU A 56 10.76 -15.18 -10.06
C GLU A 56 11.35 -14.13 -11.01
N LYS A 57 10.55 -13.63 -11.96
CA LYS A 57 11.03 -12.75 -13.04
C LYS A 57 10.82 -11.26 -12.74
N LEU A 58 10.45 -10.93 -11.49
CA LEU A 58 10.18 -9.54 -11.10
C LEU A 58 11.39 -8.62 -11.29
N ARG A 59 12.61 -9.15 -11.10
CA ARG A 59 13.86 -8.39 -11.28
C ARG A 59 14.11 -7.99 -12.75
N SER A 60 13.55 -8.72 -13.71
CA SER A 60 13.62 -8.40 -15.14
C SER A 60 12.39 -7.61 -15.61
N PHE A 61 11.62 -7.01 -14.70
CA PHE A 61 10.39 -6.26 -14.99
C PHE A 61 9.32 -7.09 -15.71
N GLN A 62 9.33 -8.40 -15.46
CA GLN A 62 8.33 -9.33 -15.97
C GLN A 62 7.45 -9.80 -14.81
N ILE A 63 6.15 -9.79 -15.04
CA ILE A 63 5.15 -10.26 -14.08
C ILE A 63 4.20 -11.24 -14.76
N THR A 64 3.68 -12.17 -13.98
CA THR A 64 2.62 -13.06 -14.41
C THR A 64 1.40 -12.24 -14.81
N GLU A 65 0.90 -12.48 -16.02
CA GLU A 65 -0.32 -11.86 -16.51
C GLU A 65 -1.53 -12.43 -15.77
N LEU A 66 -2.28 -11.56 -15.10
CA LEU A 66 -3.53 -11.91 -14.43
C LEU A 66 -4.73 -11.67 -15.35
N PRO A 67 -5.83 -12.45 -15.25
CA PRO A 67 -7.01 -12.28 -16.10
C PRO A 67 -7.59 -10.86 -16.11
N GLU A 68 -7.51 -10.16 -14.98
CA GLU A 68 -8.02 -8.79 -14.84
C GLU A 68 -7.24 -7.76 -15.70
N HIS A 69 -5.94 -7.98 -15.96
CA HIS A 69 -5.16 -7.06 -16.81
C HIS A 69 -5.71 -6.98 -18.24
N GLY A 70 -6.31 -8.07 -18.75
CA GLY A 70 -6.89 -8.13 -20.08
C GLY A 70 -7.92 -7.04 -20.36
N LYS A 71 -8.63 -6.56 -19.33
CA LYS A 71 -9.66 -5.52 -19.45
C LYS A 71 -9.05 -4.14 -19.75
N ASP A 72 -7.83 -3.91 -19.30
CA ASP A 72 -7.14 -2.62 -19.41
C ASP A 72 -6.34 -2.47 -20.72
N TYR A 73 -6.12 -3.55 -21.47
CA TYR A 73 -5.34 -3.50 -22.72
C TYR A 73 -5.93 -2.61 -23.82
N ARG A 74 -7.24 -2.30 -23.74
CA ARG A 74 -7.88 -1.32 -24.61
C ARG A 74 -7.41 0.12 -24.34
N LYS A 75 -6.95 0.41 -23.12
CA LYS A 75 -6.47 1.73 -22.68
C LYS A 75 -4.94 1.80 -22.64
N PHE A 76 -4.29 0.70 -22.24
CA PHE A 76 -2.85 0.61 -22.07
C PHE A 76 -2.33 -0.66 -22.75
N PRO A 77 -1.51 -0.57 -23.81
CA PRO A 77 -0.92 -1.76 -24.44
C PRO A 77 -0.24 -2.67 -23.43
N LYS A 78 -0.36 -3.98 -23.62
CA LYS A 78 0.18 -5.00 -22.69
C LYS A 78 1.66 -4.81 -22.41
N GLU A 79 2.42 -4.50 -23.45
CA GLU A 79 3.88 -4.29 -23.43
C GLU A 79 4.28 -3.05 -22.62
N VAL A 80 3.32 -2.15 -22.34
CA VAL A 80 3.52 -0.97 -21.48
C VAL A 80 3.00 -1.24 -20.08
N LEU A 81 1.80 -1.82 -19.95
CA LEU A 81 1.14 -2.02 -18.66
C LEU A 81 1.89 -2.99 -17.76
N LEU A 82 2.32 -4.15 -18.27
CA LEU A 82 2.95 -5.17 -17.42
C LEU A 82 4.31 -4.72 -16.87
N PRO A 83 5.23 -4.14 -17.67
CA PRO A 83 6.47 -3.60 -17.12
C PRO A 83 6.22 -2.45 -16.14
N PHE A 84 5.23 -1.58 -16.42
CA PHE A 84 4.86 -0.50 -15.50
C PHE A 84 4.38 -1.02 -14.14
N LEU A 85 3.48 -2.01 -14.12
CA LEU A 85 3.01 -2.64 -12.88
C LEU A 85 4.14 -3.36 -12.13
N SER A 86 5.09 -3.96 -12.84
CA SER A 86 6.23 -4.64 -12.24
C SER A 86 7.12 -3.69 -11.40
N ILE A 87 7.17 -2.39 -11.73
CA ILE A 87 7.91 -1.38 -10.95
C ILE A 87 7.37 -1.30 -9.52
N PHE A 88 6.05 -1.19 -9.35
CA PHE A 88 5.41 -1.09 -8.03
C PHE A 88 5.55 -2.38 -7.22
N GLN A 89 5.39 -3.53 -7.89
CA GLN A 89 5.60 -4.82 -7.25
C GLN A 89 7.05 -4.97 -6.77
N ARG A 90 8.02 -4.54 -7.57
CA ARG A 90 9.43 -4.57 -7.21
C ARG A 90 9.75 -3.63 -6.05
N TRP A 91 9.23 -2.40 -6.04
CA TRP A 91 9.37 -1.50 -4.89
C TRP A 91 8.83 -2.10 -3.60
N THR A 92 7.72 -2.83 -3.69
CA THR A 92 7.12 -3.52 -2.55
C THR A 92 8.00 -4.68 -2.08
N ALA A 93 8.52 -5.49 -3.00
CA ALA A 93 9.35 -6.66 -2.70
C ALA A 93 10.76 -6.28 -2.19
N GLU A 94 11.34 -5.19 -2.69
CA GLU A 94 12.68 -4.72 -2.32
C GLU A 94 12.68 -3.75 -1.13
N GLY A 95 11.53 -3.50 -0.51
CA GLY A 95 11.40 -2.62 0.66
C GLY A 95 11.45 -1.12 0.34
N LEU A 96 11.54 -0.73 -0.94
CA LEU A 96 11.58 0.67 -1.38
C LEU A 96 10.27 1.43 -1.15
N GLY A 97 9.17 0.71 -0.88
CA GLY A 97 7.89 1.30 -0.46
C GLY A 97 7.75 1.54 1.05
N GLU A 98 8.81 1.38 1.85
CA GLU A 98 8.79 1.71 3.28
C GLU A 98 9.08 3.21 3.50
N VAL A 99 8.23 3.86 4.30
CA VAL A 99 8.39 5.27 4.65
C VAL A 99 8.91 5.37 6.10
N PRO A 100 10.06 6.02 6.35
CA PRO A 100 10.59 6.17 7.69
C PRO A 100 9.65 6.97 8.60
N LEU A 101 9.41 6.43 9.80
CA LEU A 101 8.62 7.12 10.83
C LEU A 101 9.33 8.38 11.35
N GLU A 102 10.66 8.38 11.38
CA GLU A 102 11.42 9.52 11.88
C GLU A 102 11.28 10.74 10.96
N GLY A 103 11.03 11.90 11.56
CA GLY A 103 10.71 13.14 10.84
C GLY A 103 9.33 13.16 10.16
N SER A 104 8.47 12.18 10.39
CA SER A 104 7.09 12.17 9.87
C SER A 104 6.16 13.12 10.63
N LEU A 105 5.03 13.46 10.00
CA LEU A 105 3.93 14.15 10.66
C LEU A 105 3.37 13.35 11.84
N ASN A 106 3.45 12.02 11.81
CA ASN A 106 3.03 11.16 12.92
C ASN A 106 3.83 11.43 14.21
N LYS A 107 5.14 11.71 14.08
CA LYS A 107 5.98 12.08 15.24
C LYS A 107 5.62 13.45 15.79
N LYS A 108 5.23 14.38 14.92
CA LYS A 108 4.85 15.75 15.28
C LYS A 108 3.44 15.82 15.89
N PHE A 109 2.52 15.00 15.40
CA PHE A 109 1.11 14.96 15.82
C PHE A 109 0.73 13.55 16.28
N PRO A 110 1.27 13.08 17.42
CA PRO A 110 1.10 11.70 17.89
C PRO A 110 -0.34 11.34 18.28
N ASP A 111 -1.20 12.34 18.47
CA ASP A 111 -2.62 12.16 18.81
C ASP A 111 -3.45 11.71 17.60
N ILE A 112 -3.00 11.98 16.37
CA ILE A 112 -3.64 11.50 15.16
C ILE A 112 -3.23 10.04 14.93
N LYS A 113 -4.08 9.10 15.37
CA LYS A 113 -3.87 7.67 15.16
C LYS A 113 -4.28 7.25 13.76
N THR A 114 -3.39 6.58 13.05
CA THR A 114 -3.64 5.97 11.75
C THR A 114 -4.35 4.63 11.90
N LEU A 115 -5.21 4.30 10.94
CA LEU A 115 -5.90 3.03 10.84
C LEU A 115 -4.92 1.97 10.32
N THR A 116 -4.74 0.90 11.08
CA THR A 116 -3.89 -0.22 10.66
C THR A 116 -4.55 -1.04 9.56
N ALA A 117 -3.76 -1.79 8.79
CA ALA A 117 -4.28 -2.72 7.79
C ALA A 117 -5.21 -3.76 8.43
N LYS A 118 -4.87 -4.24 9.63
CA LYS A 118 -5.71 -5.18 10.39
C LYS A 118 -7.07 -4.59 10.76
N GLU A 119 -7.09 -3.36 11.29
CA GLU A 119 -8.33 -2.68 11.66
C GLU A 119 -9.19 -2.40 10.42
N LEU A 120 -8.58 -1.92 9.32
CA LEU A 120 -9.27 -1.69 8.06
C LEU A 120 -9.91 -2.98 7.55
N MET A 121 -9.17 -4.09 7.51
CA MET A 121 -9.72 -5.37 7.06
C MET A 121 -10.85 -5.84 7.97
N ASN A 122 -10.72 -5.72 9.28
CA ASN A 122 -11.76 -6.11 10.22
C ASN A 122 -13.04 -5.26 10.10
N GLN A 123 -12.91 -3.97 9.79
CA GLN A 123 -14.04 -3.05 9.68
C GLN A 123 -14.76 -3.15 8.33
N TYR A 124 -14.02 -3.27 7.23
CA TYR A 124 -14.58 -3.10 5.88
C TYR A 124 -14.51 -4.36 5.01
N TRP A 125 -13.69 -5.35 5.37
CA TRP A 125 -13.43 -6.51 4.52
C TRP A 125 -13.69 -7.87 5.20
N ASN A 126 -13.93 -7.86 6.51
CA ASN A 126 -14.47 -8.96 7.28
C ASN A 126 -15.82 -9.38 6.68
N HIS A 127 -16.24 -10.62 6.89
CA HIS A 127 -17.38 -11.26 6.22
C HIS A 127 -18.67 -10.42 6.24
N SER A 128 -18.79 -9.49 5.29
CA SER A 128 -20.07 -9.02 4.80
C SER A 128 -20.63 -10.17 3.97
N VAL A 129 -21.61 -10.84 4.55
CA VAL A 129 -22.54 -11.75 3.89
C VAL A 129 -23.24 -11.00 2.75
#